data_AF-A0A5I0PQQ3-F1
#
_entry.id   AF-A0A5I0PQQ3-F1
#
_cell.length_a   1.000
_cell.length_b   1.000
_cell.length_c   1.000
_cell.angle_alpha   90.00
_cell.angle_beta   90.00
_cell.angle_gamma   90.00
#
_symmetry.space_group_name_H-M   'P 1'
#
loop_
_entity.id
_entity.type
_entity.pdbx_description
1 polymer ?
#
loop_
_entity_poly.entity_id
_entity_poly.type
_entity_poly.pdbx_seq_one_letter_code
_entity_poly.pdbx_strand_id
1 'polypeptide(L)'
;MKIEIMEYNPDWTKNFEEEKIKLLHFFGSHAVAIEHIGSTAIPNQRAKPVIDIFIGVSPFAELPFISAFLMQRSITTLRQI
;
A
#
# COMPACT_ATOMS: atom_id res chain seq x y z
N MET A 1 -19.69 1.11 -14.95
CA MET A 1 -19.10 1.88 -13.84
C MET A 1 -18.11 2.87 -14.43
N LYS A 2 -18.25 4.17 -14.14
CA LYS A 2 -17.34 5.21 -14.66
C LYS A 2 -16.12 5.30 -13.75
N ILE A 3 -14.92 5.17 -14.30
CA ILE A 3 -13.67 5.37 -13.55
C ILE A 3 -13.29 6.85 -13.70
N GLU A 4 -13.18 7.56 -12.58
CA GLU A 4 -12.73 8.95 -12.56
C GLU A 4 -11.20 9.00 -12.53
N ILE A 5 -10.62 9.79 -13.44
CA ILE A 5 -9.19 10.05 -13.53
C ILE A 5 -8.97 11.53 -13.26
N MET A 6 -8.22 11.82 -12.19
CA MET A 6 -7.97 13.17 -11.68
C MET A 6 -6.56 13.63 -12.05
N GLU A 7 -6.34 14.95 -12.02
CA GLU A 7 -4.99 15.52 -12.01
C GLU A 7 -4.22 15.07 -10.77
N TYR A 8 -2.88 15.15 -10.84
CA TYR A 8 -2.02 14.81 -9.71
C TYR A 8 -2.42 15.62 -8.48
N ASN A 9 -2.62 14.92 -7.36
CA ASN A 9 -2.87 15.53 -6.07
C ASN A 9 -1.66 15.27 -5.13
N PRO A 10 -0.95 16.30 -4.65
CA PRO A 10 0.16 16.12 -3.71
C PRO A 10 -0.25 15.47 -2.38
N ASP A 11 -1.53 15.50 -2.01
CA ASP A 11 -2.04 14.78 -0.85
C ASP A 11 -1.89 13.26 -0.98
N TRP A 12 -1.72 12.72 -2.20
CA TRP A 12 -1.48 11.30 -2.39
C TRP A 12 -0.19 10.82 -1.71
N THR A 13 0.89 11.61 -1.80
CA THR A 13 2.14 11.33 -1.09
C THR A 13 1.95 11.41 0.42
N LYS A 14 1.19 12.39 0.90
CA LYS A 14 0.90 12.53 2.33
C LYS A 14 0.08 11.34 2.86
N ASN A 15 -0.97 10.95 2.13
CA ASN A 15 -1.83 9.82 2.48
C ASN A 15 -1.05 8.50 2.51
N PHE A 16 -0.10 8.32 1.58
CA PHE A 16 0.82 7.19 1.61
C PHE A 16 1.66 7.19 2.88
N GLU A 17 2.31 8.31 3.24
CA GLU A 17 3.16 8.38 4.43
C GLU A 17 2.37 8.12 5.72
N GLU A 18 1.14 8.64 5.82
CA GLU A 18 0.24 8.36 6.96
C GLU A 18 -0.10 6.87 7.08
N GLU A 19 -0.39 6.19 5.96
CA GLU A 19 -0.70 4.76 5.98
C GLU A 19 0.56 3.92 6.22
N LYS A 20 1.71 4.31 5.66
CA LYS A 20 3.01 3.69 5.91
C LYS A 20 3.34 3.63 7.39
N ILE A 21 3.09 4.70 8.15
CA ILE A 21 3.30 4.70 9.60
C ILE A 21 2.44 3.63 10.30
N LYS A 22 1.17 3.49 9.91
CA LYS A 22 0.27 2.47 10.48
C LYS A 22 0.74 1.06 10.12
N LEU A 23 1.19 0.86 8.88
CA LEU A 23 1.74 -0.41 8.41
C LEU A 23 3.03 -0.76 9.14
N LEU A 24 3.94 0.19 9.35
CA LEU A 24 5.16 -0.01 10.15
C LEU A 24 4.83 -0.42 11.59
N HIS A 25 3.85 0.23 12.22
CA HIS A 25 3.41 -0.14 13.57
C HIS A 25 2.85 -1.56 13.59
N PHE A 26 2.04 -1.92 12.59
CA PHE A 26 1.42 -3.23 12.52
C PHE A 26 2.43 -4.35 12.26
N PHE A 27 3.23 -4.23 11.21
CA PHE A 27 4.18 -5.27 10.79
C PHE A 27 5.44 -5.30 11.67
N GLY A 28 5.81 -4.18 12.30
CA GLY A 28 7.01 -4.07 13.12
C GLY A 28 8.25 -4.47 12.34
N SER A 29 9.10 -5.31 12.94
CA SER A 29 10.31 -5.84 12.32
C SER A 29 10.08 -6.79 11.14
N HIS A 30 8.83 -7.19 10.88
CA HIS A 30 8.50 -8.05 9.74
C HIS A 30 8.39 -7.30 8.42
N ALA A 31 8.16 -5.98 8.44
CA ALA A 31 8.17 -5.17 7.22
C ALA A 31 9.61 -4.87 6.81
N VAL A 32 10.07 -5.48 5.71
CA VAL A 32 11.40 -5.21 5.14
C VAL A 32 11.37 -4.09 4.11
N ALA A 33 10.21 -3.81 3.52
CA ALA A 33 10.00 -2.68 2.61
C ALA A 33 8.53 -2.21 2.67
N ILE A 34 8.31 -0.89 2.57
CA ILE A 34 6.98 -0.29 2.37
C ILE A 34 7.12 0.88 1.40
N GLU A 35 6.53 0.74 0.22
CA GLU A 35 6.76 1.65 -0.91
C GLU A 35 5.45 2.11 -1.55
N HIS A 36 5.41 3.39 -1.96
CA HIS A 36 4.32 3.94 -2.75
C HIS A 36 4.54 3.54 -4.21
N ILE A 37 3.66 2.72 -4.74
CA ILE A 37 3.72 2.26 -6.13
C ILE A 37 2.50 2.74 -6.91
N GLY A 38 2.49 2.49 -8.22
CA GLY A 38 1.38 2.88 -9.09
C GLY A 38 1.39 4.36 -9.49
N SER A 39 0.39 4.77 -10.28
CA SER A 39 0.37 6.11 -10.90
C SER A 39 0.23 7.26 -9.90
N THR A 40 -0.34 7.03 -8.71
CA THR A 40 -0.44 8.07 -7.68
C THR A 40 0.89 8.38 -6.99
N ALA A 41 1.92 7.55 -7.19
CA ALA A 41 3.28 7.77 -6.70
C ALA A 41 4.11 8.70 -7.61
N ILE A 42 3.60 9.05 -8.80
CA ILE A 42 4.35 9.79 -9.82
C ILE A 42 3.84 11.23 -9.87
N PRO A 43 4.66 12.23 -9.48
CA PRO A 43 4.29 13.64 -9.56
C PRO A 43 3.86 14.06 -10.96
N ASN A 44 2.80 14.87 -11.03
CA ASN A 44 2.21 15.38 -12.27
C ASN A 44 1.56 14.32 -13.18
N GLN A 45 1.42 13.07 -12.73
CA GLN A 45 0.68 12.05 -13.47
C GLN A 45 -0.80 12.04 -13.07
N ARG A 46 -1.67 12.05 -14.09
CA ARG A 46 -3.10 11.81 -13.91
C ARG A 46 -3.37 10.37 -13.52
N ALA A 47 -4.22 10.15 -12.53
CA ALA A 47 -4.48 8.82 -11.99
C ALA A 47 -5.91 8.69 -11.43
N LYS A 48 -6.34 7.43 -11.23
CA LYS A 48 -7.45 7.13 -10.34
C LYS A 48 -6.99 7.44 -8.90
N PRO A 49 -7.82 8.07 -8.04
CA PRO A 49 -7.42 8.46 -6.68
C PRO A 49 -7.36 7.25 -5.72
N VAL A 50 -6.47 6.30 -6.00
CA VAL A 50 -6.21 5.10 -5.21
C VAL A 50 -4.71 5.03 -4.94
N ILE A 51 -4.35 4.84 -3.66
CA ILE A 51 -2.97 4.68 -3.23
C ILE A 51 -2.63 3.18 -3.26
N ASP A 52 -1.69 2.80 -4.11
CA ASP A 52 -1.17 1.43 -4.15
C ASP A 52 0.10 1.36 -3.29
N ILE A 53 0.14 0.40 -2.36
CA ILE A 53 1.25 0.22 -1.42
C ILE A 53 1.83 -1.17 -1.59
N PHE A 54 3.12 -1.23 -1.88
CA PHE A 54 3.87 -2.48 -1.85
C PHE A 54 4.44 -2.69 -0.46
N ILE A 55 4.29 -3.91 0.07
CA ILE A 55 4.84 -4.30 1.37
C ILE A 55 5.68 -5.55 1.17
N GLY A 56 6.99 -5.40 1.33
CA GLY A 56 7.91 -6.53 1.47
C GLY A 56 7.86 -7.04 2.91
N VAL A 57 7.60 -8.33 3.09
CA VAL A 57 7.60 -8.99 4.40
C VAL A 57 8.75 -9.97 4.52
N SER A 58 9.30 -10.09 5.73
CA SER A 58 10.31 -11.10 6.07
C SER A 58 9.76 -12.50 5.80
N PRO A 59 10.57 -13.44 5.28
CA PRO A 59 10.14 -14.84 5.09
C PRO A 59 9.78 -15.54 6.41
N PHE A 60 10.19 -14.98 7.54
CA PHE A 60 9.84 -15.46 8.88
C PHE A 60 8.52 -14.88 9.41
N ALA A 61 7.87 -13.97 8.67
CA ALA A 61 6.53 -13.51 9.02
C ALA A 61 5.53 -14.64 8.79
N GLU A 62 4.89 -15.11 9.85
CA GLU A 62 3.97 -16.24 9.74
C GLU A 62 2.74 -15.88 8.88
N LEU A 63 2.35 -16.78 7.98
CA LEU A 63 1.17 -16.59 7.10
C LEU A 63 -0.14 -16.29 7.86
N PRO A 64 -0.42 -16.90 9.03
CA PRO A 64 -1.59 -16.54 9.84
C PRO A 64 -1.61 -15.06 10.25
N PHE A 65 -0.46 -14.48 10.61
CA PHE A 65 -0.33 -13.07 10.97
C PHE A 65 -0.67 -12.15 9.80
N ILE A 66 -0.14 -12.46 8.60
CA ILE A 66 -0.43 -11.71 7.37
C ILE A 66 -1.91 -11.89 6.99
N SER A 67 -2.47 -13.08 7.13
CA SER A 67 -3.87 -13.34 6.79
C SER A 67 -4.85 -12.57 7.69
N ALA A 68 -4.57 -12.48 9.00
CA ALA A 68 -5.40 -11.72 9.93
C ALA A 68 -5.43 -10.23 9.56
N PHE A 69 -4.28 -9.66 9.18
CA PHE A 69 -4.20 -8.29 8.68
C PHE A 69 -5.05 -8.07 7.43
N LEU A 70 -4.90 -8.96 6.44
CA LEU A 70 -5.59 -8.89 5.16
C LEU A 70 -7.09 -9.14 5.27
N MET A 71 -7.56 -9.88 6.28
CA MET A 71 -9.00 -10.07 6.50
C MET A 71 -9.66 -8.84 7.14
N GLN A 72 -8.90 -8.02 7.86
CA GLN A 72 -9.42 -6.82 8.54
C GLN A 72 -9.59 -5.61 7.60
N ARG A 73 -9.01 -5.67 6.40
CA ARG A 73 -9.02 -4.59 5.39
C ARG A 73 -9.37 -5.24 4.05
N SER A 74 -10.18 -4.63 3.19
CA SER A 74 -10.50 -5.18 1.85
C SER A 74 -9.29 -5.18 0.89
N ILE A 75 -8.22 -5.92 1.22
CA ILE A 75 -6.93 -5.97 0.53
C ILE A 75 -6.83 -7.30 -0.22
N THR A 76 -6.35 -7.26 -1.46
CA THR A 76 -6.08 -8.45 -2.28
C THR A 76 -4.58 -8.72 -2.33
N THR A 77 -4.15 -9.96 -2.04
CA THR A 77 -2.74 -10.35 -2.17
C THR A 77 -2.41 -10.69 -3.62
N LEU A 78 -1.40 -10.04 -4.19
CA LEU A 78 -0.69 -10.55 -5.37
C LEU A 78 0.62 -11.16 -4.88
N ARG A 79 0.70 -12.50 -4.88
CA ARG A 79 1.99 -13.19 -4.71
C ARG A 79 2.77 -12.99 -6.01
N GLN A 80 3.86 -12.23 -5.95
CA GLN A 80 4.91 -12.37 -6.95
C GLN A 80 5.93 -13.38 -6.40
N ILE A 81 6.05 -14.45 -7.18
CA ILE A 81 7.00 -15.58 -7.21
C ILE A 81 8.14 -15.52 -6.19
#